data_AF-A0A2V6WDB6-F1
#
_entry.id   AF-A0A2V6WDB6-F1
#
_cell.length_a   1.000
_cell.length_b   1.000
_cell.length_c   1.000
_cell.angle_alpha   90.00
_cell.angle_beta   90.00
_cell.angle_gamma   90.00
#
_symmetry.space_group_name_H-M   'P 1'
#
loop_
_entity.id
_entity.type
_entity.pdbx_description
1 polymer ?
#
loop_
_entity_poly.entity_id
_entity_poly.type
_entity_poly.pdbx_seq_one_letter_code
_entity_poly.pdbx_strand_id
1 'polypeptide(L)'
;MAALSVLLSGCATIQVRPESGVEGGQIWTKPGRAGVVVAAPHGTSDPYTGEIAAEVARRTGFGLVVAGGFGLEAEASGRPGRRYEVNRPTEGVPGRPSAEEVATPSAERVYAEFERRVLEAAAAPLALYVEIHGNGSRESAGRLEIATVGIDRDDAWRLRTLLELIRDARLRTEPAAPRLAVLVEPLDELRYTASA
;
A
#
# COMPACT_ATOMS: atom_id res chain seq x y z
N MET A 1 -42.37 35.52 -6.72
CA MET A 1 -42.11 34.50 -5.67
C MET A 1 -41.06 33.56 -6.22
N ALA A 2 -39.80 33.77 -5.82
CA ALA A 2 -38.64 33.09 -6.38
C ALA A 2 -38.52 31.66 -5.84
N ALA A 3 -38.01 30.78 -6.71
CA ALA A 3 -37.86 29.34 -6.52
C ALA A 3 -36.85 29.00 -5.42
N LEU A 4 -37.17 27.96 -4.63
CA LEU A 4 -36.21 27.31 -3.75
C LEU A 4 -35.61 26.12 -4.51
N SER A 5 -34.38 26.26 -5.00
CA SER A 5 -33.60 25.13 -5.50
C SER A 5 -32.81 24.54 -4.35
N VAL A 6 -33.18 23.33 -3.90
CA VAL A 6 -32.35 22.55 -2.98
C VAL A 6 -31.25 21.88 -3.82
N LEU A 7 -30.02 22.33 -3.65
CA LEU A 7 -28.82 21.69 -4.20
C LEU A 7 -28.24 20.79 -3.11
N LEU A 8 -28.51 19.49 -3.19
CA LEU A 8 -27.85 18.47 -2.39
C LEU A 8 -26.52 18.10 -3.09
N SER A 9 -25.42 18.70 -2.64
CA SER A 9 -24.07 18.29 -3.03
C SER A 9 -23.50 17.35 -1.98
N GLY A 10 -23.31 16.08 -2.33
CA GLY A 10 -22.61 15.10 -1.50
C GLY A 10 -21.10 15.32 -1.58
N CYS A 11 -20.54 16.14 -0.69
CA CYS A 11 -19.10 16.28 -0.54
C CYS A 11 -18.53 15.13 0.29
N ALA A 12 -18.10 14.05 -0.36
CA ALA A 12 -17.13 13.12 0.22
C ALA A 12 -16.01 12.76 -0.77
N THR A 13 -15.65 13.69 -1.66
CA THR A 13 -14.34 13.67 -2.32
C THR A 13 -13.34 14.31 -1.37
N ILE A 14 -12.87 13.51 -0.41
CA ILE A 14 -11.78 13.92 0.48
C ILE A 14 -10.54 14.10 -0.38
N GLN A 15 -10.11 15.36 -0.57
CA GLN A 15 -8.95 15.67 -1.37
C GLN A 15 -7.68 15.17 -0.68
N VAL A 16 -7.02 14.23 -1.32
CA VAL A 16 -5.64 13.84 -1.00
C VAL A 16 -4.75 14.97 -1.52
N ARG A 17 -4.02 15.64 -0.62
CA ARG A 17 -3.14 16.75 -1.02
C ARG A 17 -1.77 16.19 -1.43
N PRO A 18 -1.33 16.38 -2.70
CA PRO A 18 0.05 16.13 -3.06
C PRO A 18 0.94 17.10 -2.31
N GLU A 19 1.95 16.58 -1.60
CA GLU A 19 3.09 17.37 -1.20
C GLU A 19 4.29 16.93 -2.04
N SER A 20 5.09 17.91 -2.49
CA SER A 20 6.32 17.64 -3.23
C SER A 20 7.24 16.79 -2.36
N GLY A 21 7.54 15.57 -2.81
CA GLY A 21 8.46 14.68 -2.14
C GLY A 21 9.90 15.19 -2.27
N VAL A 22 10.76 14.72 -1.37
CA VAL A 22 12.20 14.87 -1.52
C VAL A 22 12.60 14.11 -2.80
N GLU A 23 13.32 14.76 -3.72
CA GLU A 23 13.93 14.11 -4.89
C GLU A 23 12.98 13.50 -5.94
N GLY A 24 12.05 14.32 -6.44
CA GLY A 24 11.39 14.09 -7.74
C GLY A 24 10.09 13.28 -7.70
N GLY A 25 9.78 12.64 -6.56
CA GLY A 25 8.49 12.00 -6.32
C GLY A 25 7.47 12.86 -5.55
N GLN A 26 6.32 12.28 -5.27
CA GLN A 26 5.25 12.85 -4.43
C GLN A 26 4.82 11.83 -3.39
N ILE A 27 4.55 12.32 -2.17
CA ILE A 27 3.96 11.53 -1.11
C ILE A 27 2.65 12.19 -0.71
N TRP A 28 1.58 11.45 -0.88
CA TRP A 28 0.23 11.82 -0.56
C TRP A 28 -0.13 11.25 0.82
N THR A 29 -0.58 12.11 1.72
CA THR A 29 -0.88 11.72 3.10
C THR A 29 -2.27 12.16 3.50
N LYS A 30 -2.94 11.34 4.29
CA LYS A 30 -4.21 11.68 4.95
C LYS A 30 -4.29 11.01 6.32
N PRO A 31 -4.38 11.79 7.41
CA PRO A 31 -4.64 11.25 8.74
C PRO A 31 -5.98 10.52 8.79
N GLY A 32 -6.06 9.49 9.63
CA GLY A 32 -7.28 8.71 9.82
C GLY A 32 -7.44 8.26 11.27
N ARG A 33 -7.93 7.04 11.44
CA ARG A 33 -8.07 6.38 12.73
C ARG A 33 -6.71 6.34 13.44
N ALA A 34 -6.70 6.81 14.68
CA ALA A 34 -5.53 6.81 15.54
C ALA A 34 -4.81 5.45 15.55
N GLY A 35 -3.51 5.48 15.26
CA GLY A 35 -2.58 4.35 15.35
C GLY A 35 -2.65 3.35 14.20
N VAL A 36 -3.47 3.58 13.16
CA VAL A 36 -3.60 2.61 12.05
C VAL A 36 -3.39 3.29 10.70
N VAL A 37 -2.43 2.78 9.93
CA VAL A 37 -2.08 3.32 8.61
C VAL A 37 -2.06 2.21 7.57
N VAL A 38 -2.67 2.48 6.41
CA VAL A 38 -2.48 1.72 5.18
C VAL A 38 -1.66 2.56 4.21
N ALA A 39 -0.68 1.94 3.55
CA ALA A 39 0.22 2.61 2.64
C ALA A 39 0.40 1.89 1.32
N ALA A 40 0.72 2.63 0.27
CA ALA A 40 1.22 2.13 -1.00
C ALA A 40 2.55 2.84 -1.31
N PRO A 41 3.70 2.28 -0.90
CA PRO A 41 5.02 2.90 -1.09
C PRO A 41 5.42 3.02 -2.58
N HIS A 42 4.74 2.26 -3.43
CA HIS A 42 4.93 2.24 -4.87
C HIS A 42 3.63 2.54 -5.63
N GLY A 43 2.77 3.38 -5.05
CA GLY A 43 1.40 3.65 -5.50
C GLY A 43 1.18 3.95 -6.98
N THR A 44 2.18 4.52 -7.67
CA THR A 44 2.13 4.81 -9.11
C THR A 44 2.91 3.82 -9.99
N SER A 45 3.84 3.05 -9.42
CA SER A 45 4.66 2.08 -10.17
C SER A 45 4.13 0.64 -10.05
N ASP A 46 3.59 0.30 -8.89
CA ASP A 46 2.89 -0.96 -8.66
C ASP A 46 1.43 -0.77 -9.08
N PRO A 47 0.95 -1.46 -10.12
CA PRO A 47 -0.36 -1.19 -10.71
C PRO A 47 -1.49 -1.20 -9.67
N TYR A 48 -2.30 -0.14 -9.67
CA TYR A 48 -3.51 0.03 -8.85
C TYR A 48 -3.31 0.04 -7.33
N THR A 49 -2.09 -0.11 -6.80
CA THR A 49 -1.85 -0.19 -5.35
C THR A 49 -2.26 1.08 -4.61
N GLY A 50 -2.00 2.26 -5.18
CA GLY A 50 -2.46 3.53 -4.62
C GLY A 50 -3.98 3.63 -4.52
N GLU A 51 -4.70 3.15 -5.54
CA GLU A 51 -6.17 3.13 -5.56
C GLU A 51 -6.73 2.13 -4.54
N ILE A 52 -6.14 0.94 -4.45
CA ILE A 52 -6.53 -0.08 -3.47
C ILE A 52 -6.30 0.46 -2.05
N ALA A 53 -5.15 1.06 -1.76
CA ALA A 53 -4.85 1.65 -0.45
C ALA A 53 -5.84 2.77 -0.10
N ALA A 54 -6.14 3.65 -1.06
CA ALA A 54 -7.13 4.70 -0.88
C ALA A 54 -8.53 4.15 -0.59
N GLU A 55 -8.95 3.08 -1.28
CA GLU A 55 -10.24 2.43 -1.07
C GLU A 55 -10.30 1.71 0.29
N VAL A 56 -9.22 1.06 0.71
CA VAL A 56 -9.10 0.49 2.06
C VAL A 56 -9.24 1.57 3.11
N ALA A 57 -8.48 2.67 2.99
CA ALA A 57 -8.56 3.80 3.91
C ALA A 57 -9.97 4.41 3.95
N ARG A 58 -10.64 4.53 2.80
CA ARG A 58 -12.02 5.04 2.71
C ARG A 58 -13.02 4.14 3.44
N ARG A 59 -12.89 2.81 3.32
CA ARG A 59 -13.81 1.84 3.95
C ARG A 59 -13.57 1.64 5.43
N THR A 60 -12.32 1.76 5.89
CA THR A 60 -11.91 1.42 7.25
C THR A 60 -11.71 2.66 8.13
N GLY A 61 -11.54 3.82 7.51
CA GLY A 61 -11.15 5.06 8.18
C GLY A 61 -9.68 5.12 8.58
N PHE A 62 -8.82 4.19 8.14
CA PHE A 62 -7.39 4.20 8.45
C PHE A 62 -6.69 5.44 7.88
N GLY A 63 -5.55 5.81 8.48
CA GLY A 63 -4.62 6.75 7.86
C GLY A 63 -4.12 6.21 6.53
N LEU A 64 -3.82 7.10 5.59
CA LEU A 64 -3.40 6.76 4.23
C LEU A 64 -2.08 7.44 3.89
N VAL A 65 -1.13 6.67 3.35
CA VAL A 65 0.08 7.19 2.69
C VAL A 65 0.24 6.55 1.33
N VAL A 66 0.36 7.34 0.26
CA VAL A 66 0.65 6.84 -1.09
C VAL A 66 1.89 7.55 -1.57
N ALA A 67 2.86 6.83 -2.11
CA ALA A 67 4.06 7.40 -2.72
C ALA A 67 4.10 7.09 -4.22
N GLY A 68 4.65 8.01 -5.00
CA GLY A 68 4.74 7.86 -6.45
C GLY A 68 5.76 8.79 -7.09
N GLY A 69 6.14 8.49 -8.33
CA GLY A 69 7.09 9.31 -9.09
C GLY A 69 8.56 9.17 -8.69
N PHE A 70 8.92 8.16 -7.90
CA PHE A 70 10.30 7.94 -7.40
C PHE A 70 11.18 7.09 -8.35
N GLY A 71 10.96 7.21 -9.67
CA GLY A 71 11.79 6.55 -10.68
C GLY A 71 13.07 7.36 -10.94
N LEU A 72 14.22 6.69 -10.91
CA LEU A 72 15.53 7.28 -11.19
C LEU A 72 15.92 7.16 -12.67
N GLU A 73 15.57 6.02 -13.27
CA GLU A 73 15.77 5.74 -14.68
C GLU A 73 14.44 5.31 -15.28
N ALA A 74 14.12 5.79 -16.47
CA ALA A 74 12.96 5.31 -17.20
C ALA A 74 13.13 3.83 -17.55
N GLU A 75 12.02 3.09 -17.58
CA GLU A 75 12.02 1.75 -18.16
C GLU A 75 12.43 1.85 -19.64
N ALA A 76 13.40 1.02 -20.04
CA ALA A 76 13.79 0.85 -21.43
C ALA A 76 13.27 -0.50 -21.93
N SER A 77 13.12 -0.67 -23.25
CA SER A 77 12.66 -1.92 -23.85
C SER A 77 13.42 -3.14 -23.30
N GLY A 78 12.76 -3.91 -22.44
CA GLY A 78 13.32 -5.12 -21.81
C GLY A 78 14.20 -4.90 -20.56
N ARG A 79 14.29 -3.68 -20.02
CA ARG A 79 15.04 -3.38 -18.78
C ARG A 79 14.20 -2.51 -17.84
N PRO A 80 13.81 -3.04 -16.65
CA PRO A 80 13.16 -2.23 -15.63
C PRO A 80 14.07 -1.06 -15.20
N GLY A 81 13.47 0.10 -14.99
CA GLY A 81 14.16 1.30 -14.52
C GLY A 81 14.59 1.16 -13.07
N ARG A 82 15.63 1.91 -12.66
CA ARG A 82 16.00 2.06 -11.24
C ARG A 82 15.01 2.98 -10.54
N ARG A 83 14.75 2.74 -9.26
CA ARG A 83 13.88 3.57 -8.42
C ARG A 83 14.40 3.65 -6.99
N TYR A 84 13.93 4.64 -6.23
CA TYR A 84 14.01 4.56 -4.77
C TYR A 84 13.02 3.50 -4.26
N GLU A 85 13.47 2.61 -3.40
CA GLU A 85 12.59 1.70 -2.69
C GLU A 85 12.00 2.47 -1.50
N VAL A 86 10.93 3.24 -1.70
CA VAL A 86 10.44 4.25 -0.75
C VAL A 86 10.22 3.75 0.70
N ASN A 87 9.98 2.45 0.89
CA ASN A 87 9.85 1.80 2.21
C ASN A 87 11.16 1.21 2.78
N ARG A 88 12.31 1.46 2.14
CA ARG A 88 13.66 1.08 2.56
C ARG A 88 14.67 2.21 2.23
N PRO A 89 15.78 2.34 2.96
CA PRO A 89 16.79 3.36 2.67
C PRO A 89 17.71 2.98 1.49
N THR A 90 17.15 2.48 0.39
CA THR A 90 17.89 1.90 -0.75
C THR A 90 17.32 2.28 -2.11
N GLU A 91 18.16 2.16 -3.14
CA GLU A 91 17.78 2.21 -4.55
C GLU A 91 17.80 0.79 -5.13
N GLY A 92 16.80 0.46 -5.92
CA GLY A 92 16.60 -0.88 -6.45
C GLY A 92 16.15 -0.89 -7.91
N VAL A 93 16.04 -2.10 -8.44
CA VAL A 93 15.42 -2.39 -9.74
C VAL A 93 14.22 -3.32 -9.45
N PRO A 94 13.00 -2.98 -9.90
CA PRO A 94 11.83 -3.82 -9.67
C PRO A 94 12.06 -5.28 -10.07
N GLY A 95 11.70 -6.20 -9.17
CA GLY A 95 11.83 -7.64 -9.39
C GLY A 95 13.25 -8.22 -9.18
N ARG A 96 14.25 -7.39 -8.85
CA ARG A 96 15.56 -7.88 -8.40
C ARG A 96 15.55 -8.20 -6.89
N PRO A 97 16.42 -9.10 -6.43
CA PRO A 97 16.58 -9.40 -5.00
C PRO A 97 16.99 -8.15 -4.22
N SER A 98 16.51 -8.04 -2.97
CA SER A 98 16.88 -6.93 -2.08
C SER A 98 18.38 -6.86 -1.78
N ALA A 99 19.10 -7.99 -1.87
CA ALA A 99 20.56 -8.03 -1.73
C ALA A 99 21.32 -7.27 -2.83
N GLU A 100 20.67 -6.96 -3.95
CA GLU A 100 21.23 -6.13 -5.03
C GLU A 100 20.90 -4.63 -4.86
N GLU A 101 20.06 -4.26 -3.88
CA GLU A 101 19.71 -2.86 -3.59
C GLU A 101 20.91 -2.11 -2.99
N VAL A 102 21.02 -0.82 -3.28
CA VAL A 102 22.16 0.01 -2.88
C VAL A 102 21.68 1.16 -1.99
N ALA A 103 22.26 1.29 -0.80
CA ALA A 103 22.03 2.44 0.07
C ALA A 103 22.70 3.69 -0.50
N THR A 104 21.96 4.79 -0.56
CA THR A 104 22.49 6.10 -0.97
C THR A 104 21.94 7.19 -0.03
N PRO A 105 22.64 8.33 0.13
CA PRO A 105 22.14 9.45 0.94
C PRO A 105 20.78 9.98 0.46
N SER A 106 20.52 9.81 -0.84
CA SER A 106 19.27 10.17 -1.51
C SER A 106 18.12 9.24 -1.12
N ALA A 107 18.35 7.93 -1.19
CA ALA A 107 17.37 6.94 -0.75
C ALA A 107 17.05 7.06 0.75
N GLU A 108 18.05 7.32 1.59
CA GLU A 108 17.86 7.59 3.02
C GLU A 108 16.91 8.76 3.25
N ARG A 109 17.05 9.86 2.49
CA ARG A 109 16.16 11.02 2.61
C ARG A 109 14.73 10.72 2.15
N VAL A 110 14.57 9.96 1.06
CA VAL A 110 13.24 9.55 0.57
C VAL A 110 12.56 8.65 1.60
N TYR A 111 13.28 7.67 2.14
CA TYR A 111 12.78 6.78 3.18
C TYR A 111 12.39 7.53 4.45
N ALA A 112 13.26 8.41 4.95
CA ALA A 112 12.99 9.18 6.16
C ALA A 112 11.76 10.10 6.01
N GLU A 113 11.57 10.69 4.83
CA GLU A 113 10.37 11.47 4.55
C GLU A 113 9.13 10.57 4.51
N PHE A 114 9.19 9.40 3.86
CA PHE A 114 8.06 8.47 3.83
C PHE A 114 7.68 7.96 5.23
N GLU A 115 8.68 7.58 6.04
CA GLU A 115 8.49 7.16 7.43
C GLU A 115 7.80 8.27 8.25
N ARG A 116 8.29 9.52 8.13
CA ARG A 116 7.65 10.68 8.79
C ARG A 116 6.18 10.81 8.40
N ARG A 117 5.83 10.63 7.13
CA ARG A 117 4.45 10.70 6.65
C ARG A 117 3.57 9.57 7.21
N VAL A 118 4.11 8.37 7.34
CA VAL A 118 3.42 7.24 8.00
C VAL A 118 3.11 7.59 9.45
N LEU A 119 4.08 8.10 10.20
CA LEU A 119 3.88 8.48 11.60
C LEU A 119 2.87 9.64 11.76
N GLU A 120 2.90 10.62 10.86
CA GLU A 120 1.91 11.71 10.83
C GLU A 120 0.50 11.21 10.51
N ALA A 121 0.36 10.30 9.53
CA ALA A 121 -0.92 9.71 9.16
C ALA A 121 -1.54 8.89 10.29
N ALA A 122 -0.71 8.29 11.15
CA ALA A 122 -1.15 7.51 12.29
C ALA A 122 -1.88 8.36 13.33
N ALA A 123 -1.55 9.66 13.46
CA ALA A 123 -2.16 10.60 14.42
C ALA A 123 -2.16 10.15 15.90
N ALA A 124 -1.36 9.13 16.23
CA ALA A 124 -1.12 8.51 17.54
C ALA A 124 0.06 7.52 17.37
N PRO A 125 0.61 6.93 18.46
CA PRO A 125 1.58 5.86 18.32
C PRO A 125 1.09 4.76 17.37
N LEU A 126 1.94 4.40 16.41
CA LEU A 126 1.62 3.43 15.37
C LEU A 126 1.38 2.05 15.99
N ALA A 127 0.17 1.53 15.86
CA ALA A 127 -0.26 0.23 16.38
C ALA A 127 -0.40 -0.81 15.27
N LEU A 128 -0.76 -0.39 14.05
CA LEU A 128 -0.83 -1.26 12.88
C LEU A 128 -0.42 -0.48 11.62
N TYR A 129 0.48 -1.07 10.86
CA TYR A 129 0.93 -0.58 9.58
C TYR A 129 0.72 -1.66 8.52
N VAL A 130 0.07 -1.30 7.41
CA VAL A 130 -0.25 -2.22 6.32
C VAL A 130 0.28 -1.62 5.02
N GLU A 131 1.17 -2.33 4.33
CA GLU A 131 1.60 -1.95 2.98
C GLU A 131 0.85 -2.75 1.92
N ILE A 132 0.48 -2.09 0.83
CA ILE A 132 -0.09 -2.71 -0.35
C ILE A 132 0.94 -2.62 -1.47
N HIS A 133 1.40 -3.80 -1.91
CA HIS A 133 2.33 -3.97 -3.00
C HIS A 133 1.67 -4.71 -4.17
N GLY A 134 2.12 -4.40 -5.37
CA GLY A 134 1.75 -5.12 -6.58
C GLY A 134 2.94 -5.95 -7.03
N ASN A 135 2.71 -7.16 -7.52
CA ASN A 135 3.79 -7.93 -8.13
C ASN A 135 3.33 -8.55 -9.46
N GLY A 136 4.26 -8.63 -10.41
CA GLY A 136 4.04 -9.24 -11.72
C GLY A 136 4.32 -10.74 -11.77
N SER A 137 4.48 -11.41 -10.61
CA SER A 137 4.84 -12.82 -10.58
C SER A 137 3.68 -13.70 -11.00
N ARG A 138 3.92 -14.60 -11.96
CA ARG A 138 2.93 -15.60 -12.36
C ARG A 138 2.60 -16.58 -11.24
N GLU A 139 3.53 -16.83 -10.31
CA GLU A 139 3.34 -17.75 -9.19
C GLU A 139 2.34 -17.20 -8.16
N SER A 140 2.24 -15.87 -8.05
CA SER A 140 1.30 -15.18 -7.16
C SER A 140 -0.05 -14.91 -7.83
N ALA A 141 -0.23 -15.32 -9.09
CA ALA A 141 -1.48 -15.12 -9.81
C ALA A 141 -2.66 -15.81 -9.09
N GLY A 142 -3.75 -15.07 -8.89
CA GLY A 142 -4.94 -15.57 -8.19
C GLY A 142 -4.79 -15.67 -6.67
N ARG A 143 -3.76 -15.04 -6.08
CA ARG A 143 -3.49 -15.05 -4.64
C ARG A 143 -3.50 -13.64 -4.06
N LEU A 144 -3.99 -13.53 -2.84
CA LEU A 144 -3.72 -12.44 -1.91
C LEU A 144 -2.72 -12.99 -0.88
N GLU A 145 -1.46 -12.58 -1.01
CA GLU A 145 -0.37 -12.97 -0.12
C GLU A 145 -0.18 -11.90 0.95
N ILE A 146 -0.16 -12.30 2.23
CA ILE A 146 -0.12 -11.39 3.37
C ILE A 146 1.08 -11.75 4.24
N ALA A 147 2.16 -11.03 4.01
CA ALA A 147 3.35 -11.13 4.83
C ALA A 147 3.16 -10.37 6.16
N THR A 148 3.73 -10.90 7.25
CA THR A 148 3.48 -10.35 8.59
C THR A 148 4.74 -10.30 9.45
N VAL A 149 4.90 -9.24 10.23
CA VAL A 149 5.91 -9.12 11.29
C VAL A 149 5.21 -9.02 12.64
N GLY A 150 5.70 -9.76 13.64
CA GLY A 150 5.17 -9.72 15.01
C GLY A 150 3.81 -10.40 15.20
N ILE A 151 3.32 -11.14 14.19
CA ILE A 151 2.09 -11.95 14.27
C ILE A 151 2.46 -13.41 14.48
N ASP A 152 1.86 -14.05 15.49
CA ASP A 152 2.05 -15.47 15.74
C ASP A 152 1.15 -16.34 14.84
N ARG A 153 1.34 -17.66 14.92
CA ARG A 153 0.62 -18.62 14.09
C ARG A 153 -0.90 -18.64 14.37
N ASP A 154 -1.31 -18.41 15.61
CA ASP A 154 -2.72 -18.43 16.01
C ASP A 154 -3.44 -17.17 15.50
N ASP A 155 -2.79 -16.01 15.62
CA ASP A 155 -3.30 -14.74 15.09
C ASP A 155 -3.29 -14.71 13.57
N ALA A 156 -2.28 -15.28 12.91
CA ALA A 156 -2.29 -15.47 11.45
C ALA A 156 -3.46 -16.35 10.99
N TRP A 157 -3.80 -17.39 11.75
CA TRP A 157 -4.95 -18.25 11.46
C TRP A 157 -6.26 -17.48 11.58
N ARG A 158 -6.42 -16.71 12.66
CA ARG A 158 -7.59 -15.83 12.85
C ARG A 158 -7.71 -14.83 11.71
N LEU A 159 -6.60 -14.19 11.33
CA LEU A 159 -6.56 -13.22 10.23
C LEU A 159 -7.00 -13.86 8.90
N ARG A 160 -6.41 -15.00 8.54
CA ARG A 160 -6.78 -15.73 7.32
C ARG A 160 -8.27 -16.06 7.32
N THR A 161 -8.76 -16.68 8.39
CA THR A 161 -10.18 -17.06 8.51
C THR A 161 -11.11 -15.85 8.36
N LEU A 162 -10.81 -14.72 9.00
CA LEU A 162 -11.61 -13.51 8.88
C LEU A 162 -11.64 -12.97 7.44
N LEU A 163 -10.48 -12.92 6.78
CA LEU A 163 -10.38 -12.45 5.40
C LEU A 163 -11.13 -13.36 4.42
N GLU A 164 -11.04 -14.67 4.62
CA GLU A 164 -11.80 -15.63 3.81
C GLU A 164 -13.30 -15.50 3.99
N LEU A 165 -13.78 -15.31 5.22
CA LEU A 165 -15.19 -15.06 5.49
C LEU A 165 -15.68 -13.76 4.83
N ILE A 166 -14.89 -12.69 4.90
CA ILE A 166 -15.21 -11.40 4.27
C ILE A 166 -15.22 -11.53 2.74
N ARG A 167 -14.20 -12.18 2.16
CA ARG A 167 -14.13 -12.49 0.72
C ARG A 167 -15.39 -13.23 0.28
N ASP A 168 -15.74 -14.29 0.98
CA ASP A 168 -16.85 -15.17 0.60
C ASP A 168 -18.20 -14.47 0.73
N ALA A 169 -18.36 -13.60 1.74
CA ALA A 169 -19.52 -12.74 1.85
C ALA A 169 -19.62 -11.74 0.68
N ARG A 170 -18.49 -11.15 0.28
CA ARG A 170 -18.45 -10.19 -0.82
C ARG A 170 -18.77 -10.84 -2.17
N LEU A 171 -18.17 -12.00 -2.45
CA LEU A 171 -18.37 -12.72 -3.71
C LEU A 171 -19.82 -13.18 -3.92
N ARG A 172 -20.61 -13.39 -2.85
CA ARG A 172 -22.06 -13.63 -2.99
C ARG A 172 -22.81 -12.45 -3.58
N THR A 173 -22.32 -11.22 -3.36
CA THR A 173 -22.92 -9.98 -3.90
C THR A 173 -22.28 -9.54 -5.21
N GLU A 174 -21.11 -10.08 -5.56
CA GLU A 174 -20.34 -9.72 -6.76
C GLU A 174 -19.78 -10.98 -7.44
N PRO A 175 -20.63 -11.79 -8.09
CA PRO A 175 -20.23 -13.09 -8.62
C PRO A 175 -19.23 -13.01 -9.78
N ALA A 176 -19.06 -11.83 -10.40
CA ALA A 176 -18.08 -11.60 -11.45
C ALA A 176 -16.65 -11.35 -10.93
N ALA A 177 -16.49 -11.06 -9.63
CA ALA A 177 -15.17 -10.84 -9.04
C ALA A 177 -14.40 -12.16 -8.90
N PRO A 178 -13.09 -12.19 -9.16
CA PRO A 178 -12.30 -13.41 -9.02
C PRO A 178 -12.19 -13.82 -7.55
N ARG A 179 -12.28 -15.13 -7.29
CA ARG A 179 -11.98 -15.69 -5.97
C ARG A 179 -10.47 -15.85 -5.81
N LEU A 180 -9.85 -14.96 -5.06
CA LEU A 180 -8.43 -15.07 -4.70
C LEU A 180 -8.22 -16.04 -3.54
N ALA A 181 -7.17 -16.86 -3.61
CA ALA A 181 -6.67 -17.62 -2.46
C ALA A 181 -6.06 -16.65 -1.44
N VAL A 182 -6.26 -16.87 -0.14
CA VAL A 182 -5.68 -16.02 0.92
C VAL A 182 -4.57 -16.81 1.60
N LEU A 183 -3.33 -16.34 1.47
CA LEU A 183 -2.14 -16.94 2.06
C LEU A 183 -1.57 -15.96 3.07
N VAL A 184 -1.20 -16.44 4.25
CA VAL A 184 -0.79 -15.56 5.37
C VAL A 184 0.44 -16.14 6.07
N GLU A 185 1.47 -15.33 6.29
CA GLU A 185 2.59 -15.71 7.17
C GLU A 185 2.14 -15.77 8.64
N PRO A 186 2.68 -16.69 9.47
CA PRO A 186 3.61 -17.78 9.15
C PRO A 186 2.90 -19.12 8.85
N LEU A 187 1.67 -19.10 8.33
CA LEU A 187 0.93 -20.33 8.00
C LEU A 187 1.32 -20.91 6.65
N ASP A 188 1.56 -20.04 5.69
CA ASP A 188 1.81 -20.34 4.30
C ASP A 188 3.16 -19.76 3.88
N GLU A 189 3.88 -20.43 2.98
CA GLU A 189 5.09 -19.88 2.36
C GLU A 189 4.70 -18.86 1.28
N LEU A 190 5.27 -17.66 1.36
CA LEU A 190 4.99 -16.57 0.43
C LEU A 190 6.20 -16.29 -0.47
N ARG A 191 5.95 -15.66 -1.62
CA ARG A 191 7.03 -15.23 -2.51
C ARG A 191 7.74 -13.99 -2.00
N TYR A 192 6.96 -13.03 -1.52
CA TYR A 192 7.44 -11.80 -0.92
C TYR A 192 7.11 -11.83 0.56
N THR A 193 8.15 -11.68 1.38
CA THR A 193 8.05 -11.72 2.84
C THR A 193 8.27 -10.32 3.40
N ALA A 194 7.80 -10.10 4.63
CA ALA A 194 8.03 -8.84 5.32
C ALA A 194 9.39 -8.89 6.01
N SER A 195 10.22 -7.88 5.77
CA SER A 195 11.46 -7.68 6.53
C SER A 195 11.16 -7.03 7.87
N ALA A 196 11.70 -7.59 8.94
CA ALA A 196 11.71 -7.00 10.28
C ALA A 196 12.82 -5.95 10.42
#